data_AF-A0A1Q3EDP2-F1
#
_entry.id   AF-A0A1Q3EDP2-F1
#
_cell.length_a   1.000
_cell.length_b   1.000
_cell.length_c   1.000
_cell.angle_alpha   90.00
_cell.angle_beta   90.00
_cell.angle_gamma   90.00
#
_symmetry.space_group_name_H-M   'P 1'
#
loop_
_entity.id
_entity.type
_entity.pdbx_description
1 polymer ?
#
loop_
_entity_poly.entity_id
_entity_poly.type
_entity_poly.pdbx_seq_one_letter_code
_entity_poly.pdbx_strand_id
1 'polypeptide(L)'
;MTPKGDSRTQKSSQQASLEWLSAEYHDLNGDHIDILEGTPTALEFARIVQISRPVLIKRFQASSCKWSNDYLISKMGSRPISVAVTPNGCYNPRS
;
A
#
# COMPACT_ATOMS: atom_id res chain seq x y z
N MET A 1 0.39 -37.78 -39.38
CA MET A 1 0.09 -37.40 -37.98
C MET A 1 1.05 -36.28 -37.61
N THR A 2 0.57 -35.04 -37.63
CA THR A 2 1.36 -33.83 -37.36
C THR A 2 1.51 -33.61 -35.86
N PRO A 3 2.70 -33.29 -35.33
CA PRO A 3 2.85 -32.90 -33.94
C PRO A 3 2.22 -31.51 -33.73
N LYS A 4 1.41 -31.40 -32.67
CA LYS A 4 0.79 -30.16 -32.19
C LYS A 4 1.92 -29.19 -31.78
N GLY A 5 1.92 -27.99 -32.36
CA GLY A 5 2.81 -26.92 -31.96
C GLY A 5 2.50 -26.46 -30.53
N ASP A 6 3.49 -26.60 -29.65
CA ASP A 6 3.50 -25.95 -28.34
C ASP A 6 3.65 -24.43 -28.58
N SER A 7 2.53 -23.71 -28.52
CA SER A 7 2.52 -22.24 -28.51
C SER A 7 3.00 -21.73 -27.15
N ARG A 8 4.29 -21.93 -26.84
CA ARG A 8 4.95 -21.34 -25.68
C ARG A 8 5.39 -19.94 -26.07
N THR A 9 4.59 -18.94 -25.72
CA THR A 9 4.90 -17.52 -25.95
C THR A 9 6.27 -17.20 -25.34
N GLN A 10 7.28 -17.06 -26.19
CA GLN A 10 8.65 -16.77 -25.79
C GLN A 10 8.68 -15.32 -25.27
N LYS A 11 8.86 -15.14 -23.96
CA LYS A 11 8.97 -13.80 -23.37
C LYS A 11 10.13 -13.05 -24.01
N SER A 12 9.94 -11.78 -24.32
CA SER A 12 11.03 -10.93 -24.81
C SER A 12 12.12 -10.83 -23.75
N SER A 13 13.39 -10.72 -24.17
CA SER A 13 14.51 -10.57 -23.24
C SER A 13 14.32 -9.39 -22.28
N GLN A 14 13.66 -8.32 -22.71
CA GLN A 14 13.34 -7.16 -21.88
C GLN A 14 12.35 -7.50 -20.75
N GLN A 15 11.31 -8.27 -21.05
CA GLN A 15 10.33 -8.69 -20.04
C GLN A 15 10.97 -9.62 -19.01
N ALA A 16 11.83 -10.55 -19.44
CA ALA A 16 12.56 -11.41 -18.54
C ALA A 16 13.49 -10.61 -17.59
N SER A 17 14.18 -9.59 -18.11
CA SER A 17 15.02 -8.70 -17.28
C SER A 17 14.22 -7.90 -16.26
N LEU A 18 13.03 -7.41 -16.61
CA LEU A 18 12.16 -6.68 -15.68
C LEU A 18 11.59 -7.58 -14.58
N GLU A 19 11.17 -8.80 -14.94
CA GLU A 19 10.68 -9.78 -13.97
C GLU A 19 11.79 -10.19 -13.00
N TRP A 20 13.01 -10.43 -13.50
CA TRP A 20 14.17 -10.73 -12.65
C TRP A 20 14.51 -9.57 -11.72
N LEU A 21 14.58 -8.34 -12.24
CA LEU A 21 14.87 -7.15 -11.43
C LEU A 21 13.81 -6.92 -10.35
N SER A 22 12.53 -7.15 -10.68
CA SER A 22 11.44 -7.07 -9.71
C SER A 22 11.55 -8.13 -8.62
N ALA A 23 11.94 -9.35 -8.97
CA ALA A 23 12.14 -10.44 -8.03
C ALA A 23 13.31 -10.15 -7.08
N GLU A 24 14.47 -9.75 -7.61
CA GLU A 24 15.65 -9.38 -6.81
C GLU A 24 15.34 -8.22 -5.86
N TYR A 25 14.61 -7.20 -6.32
CA TYR A 25 14.18 -6.11 -5.46
C TYR A 25 13.30 -6.62 -4.30
N HIS A 26 12.33 -7.49 -4.59
CA HIS A 26 11.47 -8.06 -3.56
C HIS A 26 12.22 -8.96 -2.58
N ASP A 27 13.15 -9.78 -3.07
CA ASP A 27 13.94 -10.68 -2.23
C ASP A 27 14.88 -9.91 -1.30
N LEU A 28 15.51 -8.84 -1.80
CA LEU A 28 16.40 -7.98 -1.01
C LEU A 28 15.64 -7.13 0.02
N ASN A 29 14.45 -6.66 -0.31
CA ASN A 29 13.68 -5.75 0.54
C ASN A 29 12.65 -6.45 1.42
N GLY A 30 12.27 -7.68 1.10
CA GLY A 30 11.27 -8.51 1.79
C GLY A 30 9.90 -7.87 1.99
N ASP A 31 8.98 -8.63 2.56
CA ASP A 31 7.64 -8.14 2.96
C ASP A 31 7.64 -7.57 4.39
N HIS A 32 8.83 -7.35 4.96
CA HIS A 32 8.96 -6.94 6.36
C HIS A 32 8.61 -5.46 6.54
N ILE A 33 7.59 -5.19 7.36
CA ILE A 33 7.21 -3.83 7.75
C ILE A 33 7.97 -3.49 9.03
N ASP A 34 8.80 -2.46 8.98
CA ASP A 34 9.51 -2.00 10.16
C ASP A 34 8.53 -1.33 11.14
N ILE A 35 8.70 -1.57 12.44
CA ILE A 35 7.83 -1.01 13.47
C ILE A 35 8.65 -0.08 14.36
N LEU A 36 8.31 1.21 14.36
CA LEU A 36 8.89 2.20 15.27
C LEU A 36 7.97 2.39 16.46
N GLU A 37 8.53 2.33 17.68
CA GLU A 37 7.74 2.53 18.91
C GLU A 37 7.43 4.00 19.20
N GLY A 38 8.07 4.95 18.51
CA GLY A 38 7.85 6.38 18.69
C GLY A 38 8.13 7.18 17.43
N THR A 39 7.84 8.48 17.49
CA THR A 39 8.02 9.38 16.35
C THR A 39 9.50 9.60 16.06
N PRO A 40 9.99 9.30 14.83
CA PRO A 40 11.37 9.54 14.46
C PRO A 40 11.66 11.05 14.37
N THR A 41 12.92 11.43 14.52
CA THR A 41 13.39 12.76 14.11
C THR A 41 13.27 12.93 12.59
N ALA A 42 13.27 14.17 12.11
CA ALA A 42 13.20 14.44 10.66
C ALA A 42 14.34 13.76 9.87
N LEU A 43 15.54 13.66 10.46
CA LEU A 43 16.69 13.00 9.82
C LEU A 43 16.51 11.48 9.75
N GLU A 44 16.04 10.86 10.84
CA GLU A 44 15.74 9.42 10.86
C GLU A 44 14.62 9.09 9.88
N PHE A 45 13.57 9.92 9.83
CA PHE A 45 12.50 9.78 8.86
C PHE A 45 12.99 9.89 7.42
N ALA A 46 13.86 10.86 7.11
CA ALA A 46 14.43 11.00 5.77
C ALA A 46 15.23 9.76 5.34
N ARG A 47 15.98 9.13 6.26
CA ARG A 47 16.69 7.87 5.99
C ARG A 47 15.72 6.72 5.72
N ILE A 48 14.61 6.66 6.43
CA ILE A 48 13.56 5.64 6.20
C ILE A 48 12.93 5.83 4.82
N VAL A 49 12.53 7.06 4.48
CA VAL A 49 11.92 7.39 3.18
C VAL A 49 12.86 7.04 2.03
N GLN A 50 14.17 7.26 2.18
CA GLN A 50 15.16 6.92 1.16
C GLN A 50 15.16 5.42 0.81
N ILE A 51 14.90 4.54 1.79
CA ILE A 51 14.85 3.09 1.58
C ILE A 51 13.54 2.68 0.86
N SER A 52 12.54 3.57 0.82
CA SER A 52 11.24 3.35 0.15
C SER A 52 10.47 2.11 0.65
N ARG A 53 10.64 1.77 1.93
CA ARG A 53 9.94 0.66 2.59
C ARG A 53 8.80 1.16 3.49
N PRO A 54 7.66 0.45 3.55
CA PRO A 54 6.58 0.81 4.46
C PRO A 54 6.99 0.59 5.91
N VAL A 55 6.59 1.51 6.79
CA VAL A 55 6.91 1.48 8.22
C VAL A 55 5.65 1.81 9.03
N LEU A 56 5.46 1.10 10.15
CA LEU A 56 4.43 1.38 11.14
C LEU A 56 5.01 2.20 12.30
N ILE A 57 4.55 3.43 12.47
CA ILE A 57 4.95 4.30 13.57
C ILE A 57 3.89 4.23 14.67
N LYS A 58 4.21 3.56 15.78
CA LYS A 58 3.33 3.46 16.94
C LYS A 58 3.41 4.70 17.82
N ARG A 59 2.45 4.80 18.74
CA ARG A 59 2.36 5.83 19.80
C ARG A 59 2.30 7.27 19.28
N PHE A 60 2.05 7.45 17.98
CA PHE A 60 1.64 8.73 17.45
C PHE A 60 0.22 9.04 17.98
N GLN A 61 0.12 10.04 18.84
CA GLN A 61 -1.16 10.47 19.38
C GLN A 61 -1.75 11.56 18.50
N ALA A 62 -2.60 11.17 17.55
CA ALA A 62 -3.34 12.10 16.70
C ALA A 62 -4.51 12.72 17.49
N SER A 63 -4.28 13.87 18.12
CA SER A 63 -5.25 14.66 18.92
C SER A 63 -5.88 13.92 20.11
N SER A 64 -6.09 14.63 21.22
CA SER A 64 -6.69 14.07 22.45
C SER A 64 -8.21 13.86 22.37
N CYS A 65 -8.84 14.14 21.22
CA CYS A 65 -10.29 14.00 21.07
C CYS A 65 -10.65 12.52 20.96
N LYS A 66 -11.65 12.07 21.71
CA LYS A 66 -12.24 10.74 21.53
C LYS A 66 -13.17 10.79 20.33
N TRP A 67 -12.76 10.21 19.21
CA TRP A 67 -13.57 10.09 18.00
C TRP A 67 -14.61 8.97 18.19
N SER A 68 -15.60 9.20 19.06
CA SER A 68 -16.76 8.29 19.18
C SER A 68 -17.81 8.61 18.12
N ASN A 69 -18.68 7.64 17.82
CA ASN A 69 -19.81 7.86 16.92
C ASN A 69 -20.68 9.04 17.37
N ASP A 70 -21.03 9.11 18.65
CA ASP A 70 -21.84 10.22 19.21
C ASP A 70 -21.14 11.58 19.04
N TYR A 71 -19.83 11.63 19.28
CA TYR A 71 -19.04 12.84 19.08
C TYR A 71 -19.05 13.27 17.62
N LEU A 72 -18.85 12.32 16.69
CA LEU A 72 -18.86 12.59 15.26
C LEU A 72 -20.25 13.01 14.77
N ILE A 73 -21.32 12.35 15.21
CA ILE A 73 -22.71 12.72 14.90
C ILE A 73 -22.99 14.14 15.39
N SER A 74 -22.61 14.47 16.63
CA SER A 74 -22.82 15.80 17.19
C SER A 74 -22.01 16.89 16.48
N LYS A 75 -20.73 16.64 16.16
CA LYS A 75 -19.84 17.64 15.56
C LYS A 75 -19.99 17.78 14.05
N MET A 76 -20.32 16.71 13.34
CA MET A 76 -20.47 16.72 11.89
C MET A 76 -21.94 16.88 11.47
N GLY A 77 -22.89 16.42 12.27
CA GLY A 77 -24.33 16.66 12.09
C GLY A 77 -24.80 16.39 10.66
N SER A 78 -25.40 17.41 10.04
CA SER A 78 -25.93 17.38 8.67
C SER A 78 -24.92 17.80 7.60
N ARG A 79 -23.63 17.90 7.91
CA ARG A 79 -22.61 18.30 6.93
C ARG A 79 -22.53 17.25 5.83
N PRO A 80 -22.77 17.60 4.56
CA PRO A 80 -22.70 16.64 3.47
C PRO A 80 -21.25 16.18 3.27
N ILE A 81 -21.07 14.87 3.11
CA ILE A 81 -19.79 14.24 2.78
C ILE A 81 -19.98 13.35 1.55
N SER A 82 -18.94 13.24 0.72
CA SER A 82 -18.94 12.29 -0.38
C SER A 82 -18.67 10.89 0.16
N VAL A 83 -19.61 9.96 -0.04
CA VAL A 83 -19.49 8.57 0.37
C VAL A 83 -19.30 7.70 -0.86
N ALA A 84 -18.22 6.92 -0.88
CA ALA A 84 -18.02 5.91 -1.91
C ALA A 84 -18.95 4.72 -1.63
N VAL A 85 -19.84 4.41 -2.58
CA VAL A 85 -20.75 3.26 -2.49
C VAL A 85 -20.33 2.23 -3.52
N THR A 86 -19.98 1.04 -3.05
CA THR A 86 -19.52 -0.09 -3.89
C THR A 86 -20.32 -1.34 -3.55
N PRO A 87 -20.95 -2.02 -4.52
CA PRO A 87 -21.85 -3.16 -4.26
C PRO A 87 -21.23 -4.31 -3.44
N ASN A 88 -19.93 -4.55 -3.59
CA ASN A 88 -19.20 -5.64 -2.94
C ASN A 88 -18.05 -5.16 -2.03
N GLY A 89 -17.93 -3.85 -1.78
CA GLY A 89 -16.81 -3.27 -1.03
C GLY A 89 -15.52 -3.06 -1.85
N CYS A 90 -15.49 -3.43 -3.14
CA CYS A 90 -14.34 -3.21 -4.00
C CYS A 90 -14.52 -1.95 -4.85
N TYR A 91 -13.85 -0.87 -4.46
CA TYR A 91 -13.80 0.34 -5.29
C TYR A 91 -12.85 0.11 -6.47
N ASN A 92 -13.39 0.10 -7.68
CA ASN A 92 -12.61 0.13 -8.92
C ASN A 92 -12.83 1.49 -9.60
N PRO A 93 -11.83 2.38 -9.68
CA PRO A 93 -11.97 3.66 -10.36
C PRO A 93 -12.05 3.54 -11.90
N ARG A 94 -12.00 2.32 -12.46
CA ARG A 94 -11.99 2.05 -13.92
C ARG A 94 -13.20 1.25 -14.42
N SER A 95 -14.21 1.00 -13.60
CA SER A 95 -15.45 0.31 -13.99
C SER A 95 -16.52 1.26 -14.47
#